data_AF-A0AAU5IYH9-F1
#
_entry.id   AF-A0AAU5IYH9-F1
#
_cell.length_a   1.000
_cell.length_b   1.000
_cell.length_c   1.000
_cell.angle_alpha   90.00
_cell.angle_beta   90.00
_cell.angle_gamma   90.00
#
_symmetry.space_group_name_H-M   'P 1'
#
loop_
_entity.id
_entity.type
_entity.pdbx_description
1 polymer ?
#
loop_
_entity_poly.entity_id
_entity_poly.type
_entity_poly.pdbx_seq_one_letter_code
_entity_poly.pdbx_strand_id
1 'polypeptide(L)'
;MTSPEMTVGGLIDLLSACDPDAPVRQAMNPFFPMAHRLAQVLESVDETGQAVVYLAEGRDENAQLGHLPPEIAIAMTWQGPVQAPPRRSRRRAGGN
;
A
#
# COMPACT_ATOMS: atom_id res chain seq x y z
N MET A 1 -10.55 6.41 18.63
CA MET A 1 -10.02 5.03 18.74
C MET A 1 -9.36 4.71 17.42
N THR A 2 -8.07 4.42 17.43
CA THR A 2 -7.39 3.87 16.25
C THR A 2 -8.02 2.52 15.95
N SER A 3 -8.66 2.37 14.79
CA SER A 3 -9.06 1.04 14.32
C SER A 3 -7.80 0.16 14.29
N PRO A 4 -7.90 -1.16 14.52
CA PRO A 4 -6.78 -2.06 14.30
C PRO A 4 -6.34 -2.04 12.82
N GLU A 5 -5.08 -2.37 12.56
CA GLU A 5 -4.58 -2.50 11.19
C GLU A 5 -5.36 -3.58 10.44
N MET A 6 -5.74 -3.29 9.19
CA MET A 6 -6.48 -4.23 8.36
C MET A 6 -5.60 -5.46 8.10
N THR A 7 -6.11 -6.63 8.43
CA THR A 7 -5.42 -7.90 8.14
C THR A 7 -5.93 -8.48 6.83
N VAL A 8 -5.18 -9.42 6.25
CA VAL A 8 -5.62 -10.17 5.07
C VAL A 8 -6.94 -10.91 5.34
N GLY A 9 -7.07 -11.55 6.51
CA GLY A 9 -8.30 -12.24 6.90
C GLY A 9 -9.49 -11.30 7.01
N GLY A 10 -9.32 -10.17 7.72
CA GLY A 10 -10.38 -9.17 7.84
C GLY A 10 -10.77 -8.55 6.49
N LEU A 11 -9.81 -8.33 5.60
CA LEU A 11 -10.08 -7.87 4.24
C LEU A 11 -10.88 -8.90 3.45
N ILE A 12 -10.51 -10.19 3.51
CA ILE A 12 -11.25 -11.27 2.86
C ILE A 12 -12.67 -11.35 3.39
N ASP A 13 -12.87 -11.28 4.70
CA ASP A 13 -14.20 -11.34 5.32
C ASP A 13 -15.09 -10.18 4.83
N LEU A 14 -14.53 -8.96 4.76
CA LEU A 14 -15.25 -7.78 4.26
C LEU A 14 -15.59 -7.91 2.77
N LEU A 15 -14.65 -8.33 1.93
CA LEU A 15 -14.88 -8.50 0.49
C LEU A 15 -15.83 -9.66 0.18
N SER A 16 -15.80 -10.73 0.97
CA SER A 16 -16.69 -11.88 0.79
C SER A 16 -18.16 -11.56 1.08
N ALA A 17 -18.43 -10.44 1.75
CA ALA A 17 -19.78 -9.94 1.99
C ALA A 17 -20.33 -9.06 0.84
N CYS A 18 -19.46 -8.60 -0.07
CA CYS A 18 -19.85 -7.77 -1.21
C CYS A 18 -20.36 -8.62 -2.38
N ASP A 19 -20.95 -7.97 -3.39
CA ASP A 19 -21.25 -8.61 -4.68
C ASP A 19 -19.94 -9.15 -5.32
N PRO A 20 -19.83 -10.47 -5.57
CA PRO A 20 -18.61 -11.09 -6.10
C PRO A 20 -18.25 -10.65 -7.52
N ASP A 21 -19.20 -10.11 -8.28
CA ASP A 21 -18.98 -9.63 -9.64
C ASP A 21 -18.70 -8.11 -9.68
N ALA A 22 -18.80 -7.41 -8.54
CA ALA A 22 -18.54 -5.98 -8.49
C ALA A 22 -17.04 -5.67 -8.68
N PRO A 23 -16.68 -4.70 -9.54
CA PRO A 23 -15.30 -4.25 -9.67
C PRO A 23 -14.78 -3.65 -8.36
N VAL A 24 -13.50 -3.93 -8.06
CA VAL A 24 -12.78 -3.35 -6.92
C VAL A 24 -11.89 -2.19 -7.41
N ARG A 25 -11.98 -1.03 -6.76
CA ARG A 25 -11.22 0.18 -7.06
C ARG A 25 -10.47 0.66 -5.81
N GLN A 26 -9.38 1.39 -6.02
CA GLN A 26 -8.59 1.97 -4.92
C GLN A 26 -8.91 3.46 -4.77
N ALA A 27 -9.30 3.87 -3.56
CA ALA A 27 -9.49 5.27 -3.17
C ALA A 27 -8.30 5.71 -2.31
N MET A 28 -7.28 6.25 -2.95
CA MET A 28 -6.02 6.70 -2.32
C MET A 28 -5.75 8.19 -2.59
N ASN A 29 -5.06 8.86 -1.67
CA ASN A 29 -4.55 10.22 -1.86
C ASN A 29 -3.10 10.19 -2.41
N PRO A 30 -2.80 10.72 -3.60
CA PRO A 30 -1.57 10.37 -4.31
C PRO A 30 -0.34 11.19 -3.90
N PHE A 31 0.76 10.56 -3.44
CA PHE A 31 2.14 11.10 -3.51
C PHE A 31 3.23 10.00 -3.41
N PHE A 32 4.11 9.85 -4.42
CA PHE A 32 5.37 9.04 -4.42
C PHE A 32 5.20 7.54 -4.06
N PRO A 33 6.19 6.62 -4.28
CA PRO A 33 6.14 5.26 -3.75
C PRO A 33 6.13 5.23 -2.21
N MET A 34 4.95 5.32 -1.63
CA MET A 34 4.70 5.26 -0.20
C MET A 34 3.79 4.09 0.14
N ALA A 35 4.00 3.53 1.33
CA ALA A 35 3.10 2.55 1.91
C ALA A 35 1.93 3.28 2.55
N HIS A 36 0.71 2.85 2.24
CA HIS A 36 -0.52 3.42 2.79
C HIS A 36 -1.33 2.34 3.49
N ARG A 37 -1.97 2.73 4.59
CA ARG A 37 -2.82 1.86 5.37
C ARG A 37 -4.20 1.77 4.75
N LEU A 38 -4.57 0.55 4.35
CA LEU A 38 -5.95 0.23 4.02
C LEU A 38 -6.79 0.27 5.31
N ALA A 39 -7.83 1.10 5.33
CA ALA A 39 -8.64 1.29 6.52
C ALA A 39 -10.09 0.84 6.33
N GLN A 40 -10.62 0.93 5.10
CA GLN A 40 -12.04 0.71 4.84
C GLN A 40 -12.26 -0.03 3.51
N VAL A 41 -13.30 -0.85 3.50
CA VAL A 41 -13.93 -1.40 2.29
C VAL A 41 -15.30 -0.75 2.21
N LEU A 42 -15.59 -0.06 1.11
CA LEU A 42 -16.80 0.73 0.95
C LEU A 42 -17.52 0.30 -0.33
N GLU A 43 -18.76 -0.15 -0.21
CA GLU A 43 -19.63 -0.38 -1.35
C GLU A 43 -20.30 0.93 -1.79
N SER A 44 -20.38 1.13 -3.10
CA SER A 44 -21.09 2.23 -3.73
C SER A 44 -21.70 1.74 -5.05
N VAL A 45 -22.40 2.65 -5.71
CA VAL A 45 -22.74 2.51 -7.13
C VAL A 45 -21.91 3.50 -7.94
N ASP A 46 -21.57 3.13 -9.18
CA ASP A 46 -20.93 4.02 -10.14
C ASP A 46 -21.96 4.85 -10.93
N GLU A 47 -21.48 5.64 -11.88
CA GLU A 47 -22.31 6.55 -12.70
C GLU A 47 -23.34 5.80 -13.55
N THR A 48 -23.13 4.51 -13.81
CA THR A 48 -24.05 3.65 -14.56
C THR A 48 -25.03 2.91 -13.66
N GLY A 49 -24.92 3.08 -12.33
CA GLY A 49 -25.71 2.40 -11.32
C GLY A 49 -25.20 0.99 -10.99
N GLN A 50 -24.03 0.59 -11.48
CA GLN A 50 -23.43 -0.71 -11.16
C GLN A 50 -22.72 -0.67 -9.81
N ALA A 51 -22.81 -1.77 -9.05
CA ALA A 51 -22.10 -1.92 -7.79
C ALA A 51 -20.59 -1.81 -8.01
N VAL A 52 -19.89 -1.18 -7.07
CA VAL A 52 -18.44 -1.03 -7.07
C VAL A 52 -17.94 -1.01 -5.64
N VAL A 53 -16.84 -1.69 -5.39
CA VAL A 53 -16.20 -1.77 -4.08
C VAL A 53 -14.95 -0.89 -4.08
N TYR A 54 -14.79 -0.04 -3.07
CA TYR A 54 -13.63 0.81 -2.89
C TYR A 54 -12.78 0.36 -1.70
N LEU A 55 -11.50 0.15 -1.96
CA LEU A 55 -10.44 0.02 -0.96
C LEU A 55 -9.94 1.41 -0.60
N ALA A 56 -10.31 1.90 0.57
CA ALA A 56 -10.06 3.28 0.99
C ALA A 56 -8.99 3.39 2.09
N GLU A 57 -8.12 4.36 1.90
CA GLU A 57 -7.11 4.77 2.88
C GLU A 57 -7.74 5.36 4.16
N GLY A 58 -7.04 5.25 5.28
CA GLY A 58 -7.41 5.92 6.52
C GLY A 58 -7.39 7.45 6.41
N ARG A 59 -8.25 8.14 7.18
CA ARG A 59 -8.27 9.60 7.25
C ARG A 59 -7.28 10.18 8.27
N ASP A 60 -6.55 9.33 8.98
CA ASP A 60 -5.64 9.74 10.05
C ASP A 60 -4.25 10.13 9.52
N GLU A 61 -3.52 10.92 10.31
CA GLU A 61 -2.20 11.43 9.94
C GLU A 61 -1.15 10.32 9.75
N ASN A 62 -1.43 9.09 10.21
CA ASN A 62 -0.57 7.91 10.06
C ASN A 62 -1.07 6.96 8.96
N ALA A 63 -1.99 7.40 8.11
CA ALA A 63 -2.42 6.59 6.97
C ALA A 63 -1.27 6.30 6.00
N GLN A 64 -0.32 7.22 5.87
CA GLN A 64 0.93 7.00 5.17
C GLN A 64 1.99 6.44 6.13
N LEU A 65 2.40 5.19 5.92
CA LEU A 65 3.28 4.43 6.82
C LEU A 65 4.78 4.67 6.56
N GLY A 66 5.13 5.37 5.48
CA GLY A 66 6.51 5.62 5.07
C GLY A 66 6.80 5.14 3.66
N HIS A 67 8.08 4.94 3.33
CA HIS A 67 8.46 4.47 1.99
C HIS A 67 7.97 3.03 1.74
N LEU A 68 7.50 2.78 0.53
CA LEU A 68 7.17 1.43 0.09
C LEU A 68 8.46 0.57 0.07
N PRO A 69 8.41 -0.68 0.54
CA PRO A 69 9.56 -1.58 0.44
C PRO A 69 10.03 -1.72 -1.02
N PRO A 70 11.35 -1.68 -1.30
CA PRO A 70 11.87 -1.67 -2.68
C PRO A 70 11.40 -2.85 -3.52
N GLU A 71 11.25 -4.03 -2.93
CA GLU A 71 10.76 -5.23 -3.61
C GLU A 71 9.34 -5.07 -4.16
N ILE A 72 8.47 -4.33 -3.45
CA ILE A 72 7.11 -4.05 -3.90
C ILE A 72 7.12 -2.96 -4.97
N ALA A 73 7.93 -1.91 -4.80
CA ALA A 73 8.08 -0.85 -5.79
C ALA A 73 8.63 -1.37 -7.13
N ILE A 74 9.55 -2.35 -7.10
CA ILE A 74 10.06 -3.04 -8.28
C ILE A 74 8.99 -3.92 -8.92
N ALA A 75 8.25 -4.71 -8.13
CA ALA A 75 7.16 -5.56 -8.63
C ALA A 75 6.06 -4.74 -9.34
N MET A 76 5.79 -3.54 -8.84
CA MET A 76 4.86 -2.58 -9.46
C MET A 76 5.48 -1.79 -10.62
N THR A 77 6.74 -2.02 -10.97
CA THR A 77 7.53 -1.31 -12.00
C THR A 77 7.72 0.20 -11.74
N TRP A 78 7.47 0.66 -10.51
CA TRP A 78 7.66 2.05 -10.10
C TRP A 78 9.13 2.40 -9.89
N GLN A 79 9.97 1.40 -9.64
CA GLN A 79 11.42 1.52 -9.55
C GLN A 79 12.10 0.40 -10.36
N GLY A 80 13.26 0.70 -10.94
CA GLY A 80 14.11 -0.33 -11.56
C GLY A 80 14.82 -1.19 -10.50
N PRO A 81 15.33 -2.38 -10.87
CA PRO A 81 16.12 -3.20 -9.96
C PRO A 81 17.32 -2.42 -9.43
N VAL A 82 17.40 -2.23 -8.11
CA VAL A 82 18.52 -1.51 -7.49
C VAL A 82 19.57 -2.53 -7.05
N GLN A 83 20.75 -2.52 -7.67
CA GLN A 83 21.92 -3.17 -7.09
C GLN A 83 22.39 -2.37 -5.87
N ALA A 84 22.66 -3.05 -4.76
CA ALA A 84 23.24 -2.41 -3.59
C ALA A 84 24.54 -1.70 -3.98
N PRO A 85 24.75 -0.43 -3.58
CA PRO A 85 26.00 0.27 -3.86
C PRO A 85 27.19 -0.55 -3.35
N PRO A 86 28.31 -0.60 -4.10
CA PRO A 86 29.47 -1.37 -3.69
C PRO A 86 29.95 -0.90 -2.31
N ARG A 87 30.01 -1.83 -1.35
CA ARG A 87 30.47 -1.54 0.02
C ARG A 87 31.93 -1.12 -0.04
N ARG A 88 32.21 0.16 0.22
CA ARG A 88 33.58 0.68 0.27
C ARG A 88 34.31 0.01 1.45
N SER A 89 35.37 -0.74 1.17
CA SER A 89 36.19 -1.32 2.24
C SER A 89 36.72 -0.19 3.14
N ARG A 90 36.53 -0.31 4.47
CA ARG A 90 37.12 0.63 5.42
C ARG A 90 38.63 0.45 5.36
N ARG A 91 39.35 1.41 4.77
CA ARG A 91 40.80 1.49 4.94
C ARG A 91 41.07 1.66 6.43
N ARG A 92 41.80 0.71 7.03
CA ARG A 92 42.39 0.94 8.36
C ARG A 92 43.38 2.09 8.19
N ALA A 93 43.21 3.15 8.97
CA ALA A 93 44.25 4.14 9.14
C ALA A 93 45.42 3.42 9.83
N GLY A 94 46.43 3.04 9.04
CA GLY A 94 47.71 2.58 9.57
C GLY A 94 48.40 3.77 10.20
N GLY A 95 48.59 3.70 11.52
CA GLY A 95 49.35 4.68 12.27
C GLY A 95 50.83 4.65 11.88
N ASN A 96 51.45 5.82 11.99
CA ASN A 96 52.88 5.99 12.11
C ASN A 96 53.13 6.99 13.24
#